data_AF-A0A3C0BEV7-F1
#
_entry.id   AF-A0A3C0BEV7-F1
#
_cell.length_a   1.000
_cell.length_b   1.000
_cell.length_c   1.000
_cell.angle_alpha   90.00
_cell.angle_beta   90.00
_cell.angle_gamma   90.00
#
_symmetry.space_group_name_H-M   'P 1'
#
loop_
_entity.id
_entity.type
_entity.pdbx_description
1 polymer ?
#
loop_
_entity_poly.entity_id
_entity_poly.type
_entity_poly.pdbx_seq_one_letter_code
_entity_poly.pdbx_strand_id
1 'polypeptide(L)'
;LYGITRKSFMVISKNNNKSRQVWSNNFSTIYARLVSLALMQRISIMKFSAEVTSISTLAMDNDTRMVERIDDFYMAYIRFVNQSHFLEVTGQQYGIELYDLLLYSMRIKDQVQDLDNEVEELHKFSIVLEKKAQGRSIKLLTLLGSLFLVPSFIAGFYGMNLFPDEFKENIPLLQAVTILILLIAGGLWGILSLSRQENRRFVNFLLAAVLFMVILVMGLSLWAAMRA
;
A
#
# COMPACT_ATOMS: atom_id res chain seq x y z
N LEU A 1 -40.76 -7.98 -34.60
CA LEU A 1 -40.68 -7.58 -33.18
C LEU A 1 -39.90 -8.64 -32.43
N TYR A 2 -39.03 -8.25 -31.50
CA TYR A 2 -38.31 -9.20 -30.67
C TYR A 2 -38.27 -8.70 -29.22
N GLY A 3 -38.17 -9.63 -28.27
CA GLY A 3 -38.14 -9.34 -26.84
C GLY A 3 -37.19 -10.28 -26.11
N ILE A 4 -36.45 -9.75 -25.14
CA ILE A 4 -35.49 -10.50 -24.33
C ILE A 4 -35.87 -10.35 -22.86
N THR A 5 -35.91 -11.48 -22.16
CA THR A 5 -35.93 -11.52 -20.71
C THR A 5 -34.69 -12.24 -20.20
N ARG A 6 -34.48 -12.23 -18.89
CA ARG A 6 -33.38 -12.96 -18.24
C ARG A 6 -33.35 -14.46 -18.56
N LYS A 7 -34.48 -15.04 -18.99
CA LYS A 7 -34.63 -16.49 -19.22
C LYS A 7 -35.12 -16.88 -20.62
N SER A 8 -35.54 -15.92 -21.43
CA SER A 8 -36.17 -16.22 -22.72
C SER A 8 -35.93 -15.14 -23.76
N PHE A 9 -35.90 -15.58 -25.01
CA PHE A 9 -35.84 -14.71 -26.18
C PHE A 9 -36.99 -15.08 -27.11
N MET A 10 -37.73 -14.07 -27.57
CA MET A 10 -38.89 -14.24 -28.43
C MET A 10 -38.79 -13.35 -29.66
N VAL A 11 -39.12 -13.90 -30.82
CA VAL A 11 -39.21 -13.17 -32.10
C VAL A 11 -40.57 -13.41 -32.72
N ILE A 12 -41.24 -12.32 -33.07
CA ILE A 12 -42.44 -12.31 -33.90
C ILE A 12 -42.04 -11.79 -35.28
N SER A 13 -42.20 -12.64 -36.30
CA SER A 13 -41.82 -12.37 -37.68
C SER A 13 -42.93 -12.79 -38.65
N LYS A 14 -42.91 -12.24 -39.87
CA LYS A 14 -43.86 -12.62 -40.93
C LYS A 14 -43.70 -14.10 -41.29
N ASN A 15 -44.80 -14.79 -41.54
CA ASN A 15 -44.77 -16.20 -41.93
C ASN A 15 -44.39 -16.34 -43.42
N ASN A 16 -43.09 -16.32 -43.74
CA ASN A 16 -42.59 -16.64 -45.08
C ASN A 16 -41.30 -17.48 -45.02
N ASN A 17 -40.99 -18.25 -46.08
CA ASN A 17 -39.82 -19.15 -46.08
C ASN A 17 -38.47 -18.41 -45.93
N LYS A 18 -38.32 -17.24 -46.55
CA LYS A 18 -37.07 -16.44 -46.49
C LYS A 18 -36.77 -15.95 -45.06
N SER A 19 -37.76 -15.40 -44.38
CA SER A 19 -37.64 -14.97 -42.99
C SER A 19 -37.35 -16.17 -42.09
N ARG A 20 -38.06 -17.29 -42.27
CA ARG A 20 -37.85 -18.50 -41.47
C ARG A 20 -36.39 -18.97 -41.54
N GLN A 21 -35.79 -18.97 -42.73
CA GLN A 21 -34.39 -19.39 -42.94
C GLN A 21 -33.37 -18.40 -42.38
N VAL A 22 -33.61 -17.09 -42.52
CA VAL A 22 -32.72 -16.04 -41.98
C VAL A 22 -32.75 -16.03 -40.44
N TRP A 23 -33.93 -16.17 -39.84
CA TRP A 23 -34.11 -16.21 -38.39
C TRP A 23 -33.65 -17.54 -37.78
N SER A 24 -33.87 -18.68 -38.45
CA SER A 24 -33.50 -19.98 -37.87
C SER A 24 -31.99 -20.21 -37.82
N ASN A 25 -31.24 -19.81 -38.85
CA ASN A 25 -29.81 -20.15 -38.95
C ASN A 25 -28.89 -19.02 -38.47
N ASN A 26 -28.96 -17.85 -39.11
CA ASN A 26 -27.98 -16.79 -38.86
C ASN A 26 -28.24 -16.11 -37.52
N PHE A 27 -29.50 -15.77 -37.23
CA PHE A 27 -29.86 -15.10 -35.99
C PHE A 27 -29.67 -16.00 -34.77
N SER A 28 -30.11 -17.26 -34.81
CA SER A 28 -29.88 -18.21 -33.72
C SER A 28 -28.41 -18.40 -33.40
N THR A 29 -27.54 -18.43 -34.42
CA THR A 29 -26.09 -18.57 -34.22
C THR A 29 -25.49 -17.33 -33.56
N ILE A 30 -25.85 -16.13 -34.03
CA ILE A 30 -25.37 -14.86 -33.44
C ILE A 30 -25.88 -14.72 -32.00
N TYR A 31 -27.17 -14.96 -31.78
CA TYR A 31 -27.77 -14.94 -30.45
C TYR A 31 -27.08 -15.94 -29.50
N ALA A 32 -26.89 -17.19 -29.92
CA ALA A 32 -26.22 -18.20 -29.10
C ALA A 32 -24.79 -17.79 -28.71
N ARG A 33 -24.04 -17.17 -29.63
CA ARG A 33 -22.70 -16.63 -29.35
C ARG A 33 -22.73 -15.48 -28.35
N LEU A 34 -23.65 -14.52 -28.52
CA LEU A 34 -23.80 -13.39 -27.60
C LEU A 34 -24.23 -13.83 -26.20
N VAL A 35 -25.17 -14.78 -26.10
CA VAL A 35 -25.55 -15.38 -24.82
C VAL A 35 -24.38 -16.11 -24.18
N SER A 36 -23.63 -16.91 -24.96
CA SER A 36 -22.46 -17.64 -24.43
C SER A 36 -21.40 -16.70 -23.87
N LEU A 37 -21.13 -15.59 -24.58
CA LEU A 37 -20.22 -14.55 -24.11
C LEU A 37 -20.70 -13.91 -22.81
N ALA A 38 -21.97 -13.50 -22.75
CA ALA A 38 -22.52 -12.87 -21.55
C ALA A 38 -22.57 -13.83 -20.35
N LEU A 39 -22.84 -15.13 -20.59
CA LEU A 39 -22.74 -16.15 -19.54
C LEU A 39 -21.30 -16.37 -19.07
N MET A 40 -20.33 -16.39 -19.99
CA MET A 40 -18.91 -16.48 -19.64
C MET A 40 -18.49 -15.31 -18.76
N GLN A 41 -18.88 -14.08 -19.11
CA GLN A 41 -18.62 -12.88 -18.30
C GLN A 41 -19.20 -13.02 -16.91
N ARG A 42 -20.46 -13.47 -16.81
CA ARG A 42 -21.13 -13.69 -15.54
C ARG A 42 -20.41 -14.73 -14.67
N ILE A 43 -19.96 -15.83 -15.26
CA ILE A 43 -19.19 -16.86 -14.55
C ILE A 43 -17.85 -16.30 -14.07
N SER A 44 -17.15 -15.52 -14.90
CA SER A 44 -15.89 -14.88 -14.51
C SER A 44 -16.09 -13.94 -13.33
N ILE A 45 -17.10 -13.08 -13.35
CA ILE A 45 -17.44 -12.17 -12.24
C ILE A 45 -17.69 -12.98 -10.95
N MET A 46 -18.47 -14.06 -11.04
CA MET A 46 -18.71 -14.93 -9.88
C MET A 46 -17.43 -15.57 -9.33
N LYS A 47 -16.50 -15.97 -10.21
CA LYS A 47 -15.20 -16.53 -9.79
C LYS A 47 -14.33 -15.47 -9.11
N PHE A 48 -14.25 -14.26 -9.67
CA PHE A 48 -13.49 -13.17 -9.06
C PHE A 48 -14.06 -12.78 -7.71
N SER A 49 -15.38 -12.62 -7.58
CA SER A 49 -16.03 -12.30 -6.31
C SER A 49 -15.77 -13.37 -5.23
N ALA A 50 -15.82 -14.66 -5.61
CA ALA A 50 -15.46 -15.74 -4.69
C ALA A 50 -13.98 -15.70 -4.26
N GLU A 51 -13.07 -15.39 -5.19
CA GLU A 51 -11.64 -15.28 -4.89
C GLU A 51 -11.32 -14.05 -4.02
N VAL A 52 -11.94 -12.89 -4.28
CA VAL A 52 -11.82 -11.69 -3.40
C VAL A 52 -12.22 -12.04 -1.97
N THR A 53 -13.36 -12.72 -1.82
CA THR A 53 -13.87 -13.14 -0.50
C THR A 53 -12.90 -14.12 0.17
N SER A 54 -12.35 -15.06 -0.58
CA SER A 54 -11.34 -16.01 -0.07
C SER A 54 -10.08 -15.27 0.40
N ILE A 55 -9.54 -14.36 -0.41
CA ILE A 55 -8.35 -13.60 -0.07
C ILE A 55 -8.60 -12.70 1.14
N SER A 56 -9.75 -12.02 1.22
CA SER A 56 -10.08 -11.13 2.34
C SER A 56 -10.23 -11.87 3.67
N THR A 57 -10.76 -13.10 3.67
CA THR A 57 -10.82 -13.92 4.89
C THR A 57 -9.44 -14.39 5.35
N LEU A 58 -8.56 -14.75 4.41
CA LEU A 58 -7.18 -15.08 4.71
C LEU A 58 -6.40 -13.85 5.18
N ALA A 59 -6.85 -12.64 4.81
CA ALA A 59 -6.16 -11.37 5.06
C ALA A 59 -5.99 -10.93 6.51
N MET A 60 -6.48 -11.74 7.45
CA MET A 60 -6.28 -11.52 8.88
C MET A 60 -4.87 -11.89 9.37
N ASP A 61 -4.12 -12.70 8.62
CA ASP A 61 -2.77 -13.12 9.00
C ASP A 61 -1.73 -12.26 8.26
N ASN A 62 -0.88 -11.54 8.99
CA ASN A 62 -0.06 -10.41 8.50
C ASN A 62 1.17 -10.85 7.67
N ASP A 63 1.00 -11.80 6.74
CA ASP A 63 2.07 -12.42 5.95
C ASP A 63 2.38 -11.60 4.70
N THR A 64 3.64 -11.25 4.51
CA THR A 64 4.18 -10.64 3.27
C THR A 64 3.78 -11.37 1.98
N ARG A 65 3.61 -12.70 2.02
CA ARG A 65 3.17 -13.49 0.85
C ARG A 65 1.74 -13.17 0.40
N MET A 66 0.94 -12.59 1.28
CA MET A 66 -0.43 -12.22 0.99
C MET A 66 -0.53 -10.94 0.17
N VAL A 67 0.35 -9.98 0.42
CA VAL A 67 0.40 -8.72 -0.35
C VAL A 67 0.66 -9.05 -1.82
N GLU A 68 1.64 -9.92 -2.08
CA GLU A 68 1.96 -10.40 -3.43
C GLU A 68 0.75 -11.11 -4.08
N ARG A 69 0.04 -11.95 -3.32
CA ARG A 69 -1.18 -12.61 -3.81
C ARG A 69 -2.31 -11.62 -4.13
N ILE A 70 -2.48 -10.56 -3.34
CA ILE A 70 -3.48 -9.50 -3.61
C ILE A 70 -3.11 -8.76 -4.90
N ASP A 71 -1.84 -8.45 -5.12
CA ASP A 71 -1.38 -7.75 -6.32
C ASP A 71 -1.51 -8.60 -7.59
N ASP A 72 -1.15 -9.89 -7.52
CA ASP A 72 -1.36 -10.85 -8.62
C ASP A 72 -2.84 -10.97 -8.99
N PHE A 73 -3.70 -11.07 -7.96
CA PHE A 73 -5.13 -11.11 -8.14
C PHE A 73 -5.67 -9.81 -8.77
N TYR A 74 -5.21 -8.65 -8.30
CA TYR A 74 -5.57 -7.34 -8.84
C TYR A 74 -5.17 -7.21 -10.32
N MET A 75 -3.96 -7.66 -10.68
CA MET A 75 -3.51 -7.71 -12.08
C MET A 75 -4.38 -8.63 -12.94
N ALA A 76 -4.75 -9.81 -12.44
CA ALA A 76 -5.62 -10.74 -13.15
C ALA A 76 -7.02 -10.14 -13.39
N TYR A 77 -7.56 -9.43 -12.40
CA TYR A 77 -8.82 -8.71 -12.52
C TYR A 77 -8.75 -7.58 -13.56
N ILE A 78 -7.73 -6.72 -13.52
CA ILE A 78 -7.55 -5.65 -14.52
C ILE A 78 -7.47 -6.22 -15.94
N ARG A 79 -6.72 -7.31 -16.13
CA ARG A 79 -6.64 -7.99 -17.43
C ARG A 79 -8.00 -8.49 -17.88
N PHE A 80 -8.78 -9.09 -16.97
CA PHE A 80 -10.14 -9.51 -17.26
C PHE A 80 -11.03 -8.34 -17.68
N VAL A 81 -11.06 -7.24 -16.92
CA VAL A 81 -11.87 -6.06 -17.26
C VAL A 81 -11.46 -5.52 -18.62
N ASN A 82 -10.17 -5.28 -18.85
CA ASN A 82 -9.66 -4.73 -20.11
C ASN A 82 -9.96 -5.62 -21.33
N GLN A 83 -9.95 -6.95 -21.15
CA GLN A 83 -10.23 -7.89 -22.25
C GLN A 83 -11.71 -8.21 -22.43
N SER A 84 -12.52 -8.05 -21.37
CA SER A 84 -13.95 -8.39 -21.38
C SER A 84 -14.83 -7.19 -21.74
N HIS A 85 -14.35 -5.96 -21.58
CA HIS A 85 -15.12 -4.75 -21.82
C HIS A 85 -15.19 -4.39 -23.32
N PHE A 86 -15.79 -5.27 -24.12
CA PHE A 86 -16.15 -4.93 -25.49
C PHE A 86 -17.36 -3.99 -25.46
N LEU A 87 -17.12 -2.71 -25.75
CA LEU A 87 -18.19 -1.72 -25.99
C LEU A 87 -19.09 -2.18 -27.15
N GLU A 88 -18.50 -2.79 -28.18
CA GLU A 88 -19.22 -3.34 -29.33
C GLU A 88 -18.66 -4.71 -29.70
N VAL A 89 -19.48 -5.76 -29.54
CA VAL A 89 -19.12 -7.16 -29.83
C VAL A 89 -19.25 -7.52 -31.31
N THR A 90 -19.87 -6.65 -32.11
CA THR A 90 -20.08 -6.84 -33.55
C THR A 90 -20.34 -5.50 -34.22
N GLY A 91 -19.91 -5.33 -35.48
CA GLY A 91 -20.22 -4.13 -36.28
C GLY A 91 -21.66 -4.05 -36.78
N GLN A 92 -22.52 -5.01 -36.42
CA GLN A 92 -23.94 -5.00 -36.77
C GLN A 92 -24.76 -4.36 -35.64
N GLN A 93 -25.50 -3.30 -35.96
CA GLN A 93 -26.30 -2.55 -34.99
C GLN A 93 -27.30 -3.42 -34.20
N TYR A 94 -27.94 -4.39 -34.86
CA TYR A 94 -28.85 -5.33 -34.19
C TYR A 94 -28.15 -6.24 -33.18
N GLY A 95 -26.88 -6.60 -33.41
CA GLY A 95 -26.13 -7.44 -32.48
C GLY A 95 -25.64 -6.66 -31.25
N ILE A 96 -25.32 -5.36 -31.43
CA ILE A 96 -25.00 -4.44 -30.33
C ILE A 96 -26.23 -4.27 -29.43
N GLU A 97 -27.39 -3.94 -30.01
CA GLU A 97 -28.64 -3.77 -29.26
C GLU A 97 -29.03 -5.04 -28.48
N LEU A 98 -28.92 -6.20 -29.14
CA LEU A 98 -29.20 -7.50 -28.52
C LEU A 98 -28.27 -7.78 -27.33
N TYR A 99 -26.98 -7.47 -27.48
CA TYR A 99 -25.98 -7.67 -26.45
C TYR A 99 -26.20 -6.74 -25.26
N ASP A 100 -26.49 -5.46 -25.49
CA ASP A 100 -26.81 -4.51 -24.41
C ASP A 100 -28.04 -4.95 -23.61
N LEU A 101 -29.09 -5.43 -24.30
CA LEU A 101 -30.28 -5.99 -23.65
C LEU A 101 -29.94 -7.24 -22.81
N LEU A 102 -29.05 -8.11 -23.31
CA LEU A 102 -28.58 -9.28 -22.56
C LEU A 102 -27.82 -8.86 -21.31
N LEU A 103 -26.85 -7.96 -21.43
CA LEU A 103 -26.07 -7.43 -20.29
C LEU A 103 -26.98 -6.78 -19.25
N TYR A 104 -27.95 -5.97 -19.69
CA TYR A 104 -28.93 -5.32 -18.84
C TYR A 104 -29.80 -6.34 -18.09
N SER A 105 -30.36 -7.32 -18.81
CA SER A 105 -31.22 -8.36 -18.20
C SER A 105 -30.50 -9.22 -17.16
N MET A 106 -29.19 -9.42 -17.35
CA MET A 106 -28.35 -10.18 -16.42
C MET A 106 -27.74 -9.31 -15.32
N ARG A 107 -27.82 -7.98 -15.43
CA ARG A 107 -27.18 -6.99 -14.53
C ARG A 107 -25.65 -7.10 -14.50
N ILE A 108 -25.05 -7.50 -15.61
CA ILE A 108 -23.60 -7.73 -15.67
C ILE A 108 -22.83 -6.43 -15.40
N LYS A 109 -23.28 -5.30 -15.95
CA LYS A 109 -22.64 -3.99 -15.75
C LYS A 109 -22.60 -3.61 -14.25
N ASP A 110 -23.73 -3.74 -13.56
CA ASP A 110 -23.82 -3.51 -12.10
C ASP A 110 -22.85 -4.43 -11.34
N GLN A 111 -22.86 -5.73 -11.64
CA GLN A 111 -22.04 -6.71 -10.93
C GLN A 111 -20.53 -6.50 -11.14
N VAL A 112 -20.12 -6.02 -12.32
CA VAL A 112 -18.72 -5.63 -12.56
C VAL A 112 -18.36 -4.43 -11.72
N GLN A 113 -19.23 -3.41 -11.63
CA GLN A 113 -18.98 -2.22 -10.81
C GLN A 113 -18.89 -2.55 -9.32
N ASP A 114 -19.77 -3.41 -8.81
CA ASP A 114 -19.72 -3.87 -7.41
C ASP A 114 -18.40 -4.59 -7.13
N LEU A 115 -18.00 -5.49 -8.03
CA LEU A 115 -16.73 -6.20 -7.94
C LEU A 115 -15.53 -5.25 -8.03
N ASP A 116 -15.58 -4.23 -8.88
CA ASP A 116 -14.52 -3.23 -9.03
C ASP A 116 -14.23 -2.53 -7.70
N ASN A 117 -15.29 -2.13 -6.99
CA ASN A 117 -15.18 -1.52 -5.67
C ASN A 117 -14.57 -2.50 -4.65
N GLU A 118 -15.04 -3.75 -4.60
CA GLU A 118 -14.51 -4.77 -3.68
C GLU A 118 -13.02 -5.03 -3.92
N VAL A 119 -12.61 -5.12 -5.19
CA VAL A 119 -11.22 -5.35 -5.60
C VAL A 119 -10.34 -4.14 -5.28
N GLU A 120 -10.83 -2.92 -5.51
CA GLU A 120 -10.12 -1.68 -5.19
C GLU A 120 -9.92 -1.52 -3.67
N GLU A 121 -10.94 -1.85 -2.86
CA GLU A 121 -10.83 -1.84 -1.40
C GLU A 121 -9.78 -2.84 -0.91
N LEU A 122 -9.74 -4.04 -1.47
CA LEU A 122 -8.75 -5.06 -1.13
C LEU A 122 -7.32 -4.60 -1.48
N HIS A 123 -7.11 -3.97 -2.64
CA HIS A 123 -5.81 -3.43 -3.02
C HIS A 123 -5.41 -2.22 -2.16
N LYS A 124 -6.35 -1.33 -1.81
CA LYS A 124 -6.09 -0.25 -0.83
C LYS A 124 -5.63 -0.82 0.51
N PHE A 125 -6.23 -1.93 0.94
CA PHE A 125 -5.81 -2.61 2.16
C PHE A 125 -4.39 -3.16 2.07
N SER A 126 -3.97 -3.78 0.94
CA SER A 126 -2.59 -4.25 0.76
C SER A 126 -1.57 -3.11 0.88
N ILE A 127 -1.85 -1.96 0.25
CA ILE A 127 -1.01 -0.75 0.35
C ILE A 127 -0.88 -0.28 1.82
N VAL A 128 -1.96 -0.37 2.60
CA VAL A 128 -1.93 -0.02 4.03
C VAL A 128 -1.04 -0.99 4.82
N LEU A 129 -1.07 -2.29 4.52
CA LEU A 129 -0.21 -3.29 5.16
C LEU A 129 1.27 -3.03 4.85
N GLU A 130 1.61 -2.76 3.59
CA GLU A 130 2.97 -2.42 3.19
C GLU A 130 3.49 -1.17 3.90
N LYS A 131 2.68 -0.12 3.95
CA LYS A 131 3.03 1.12 4.66
C LYS A 131 3.25 0.87 6.16
N LYS A 132 2.45 0.01 6.79
CA LYS A 132 2.67 -0.40 8.19
C LYS A 132 3.98 -1.16 8.36
N ALA A 133 4.33 -2.05 7.44
CA ALA A 133 5.59 -2.80 7.48
C ALA A 133 6.79 -1.86 7.29
N GLN A 134 6.77 -1.02 6.25
CA GLN A 134 7.81 -0.01 5.99
C GLN A 134 7.96 0.98 7.15
N GLY A 135 6.84 1.43 7.74
CA GLY A 135 6.84 2.34 8.88
C GLY A 135 7.57 1.78 10.11
N ARG A 136 7.54 0.46 10.34
CA ARG A 136 8.32 -0.17 11.42
C ARG A 136 9.82 -0.12 11.13
N SER A 137 10.22 -0.43 9.90
CA SER A 137 11.63 -0.36 9.48
C SER A 137 12.19 1.06 9.57
N ILE A 138 11.41 2.06 9.14
CA ILE A 138 11.77 3.48 9.25
C ILE A 138 11.88 3.90 10.71
N LYS A 139 10.98 3.44 11.60
CA LYS A 139 11.07 3.72 13.04
C LYS A 139 12.35 3.14 13.64
N LEU A 140 12.72 1.91 13.31
CA LEU A 140 13.97 1.29 13.77
C LEU A 140 15.20 2.03 13.26
N LEU A 141 15.21 2.40 11.97
CA LEU A 141 16.31 3.17 11.39
C LEU A 141 16.44 4.55 12.03
N THR A 142 15.31 5.22 12.27
CA THR A 142 15.28 6.53 12.96
C THR A 142 15.78 6.40 14.39
N LEU A 143 15.40 5.32 15.09
CA LEU A 143 15.84 5.03 16.45
C LEU A 143 17.36 4.83 16.50
N LEU A 144 17.90 3.97 15.63
CA LEU A 144 19.34 3.75 15.50
C LEU A 144 20.07 5.03 15.09
N GLY A 145 19.56 5.75 14.09
CA GLY A 145 20.11 7.03 13.65
C GLY A 145 20.17 8.04 14.79
N SER A 146 19.09 8.21 15.55
CA SER A 146 19.07 9.13 16.69
C SER A 146 20.03 8.72 17.81
N LEU A 147 20.20 7.42 18.05
CA LEU A 147 21.11 6.88 19.06
C LEU A 147 22.59 7.11 18.70
N PHE A 148 22.94 6.98 17.42
CA PHE A 148 24.33 7.12 16.95
C PHE A 148 24.69 8.54 16.50
N LEU A 149 23.74 9.39 16.11
CA LEU A 149 24.01 10.76 15.62
C LEU A 149 24.75 11.60 16.67
N VAL A 150 24.26 11.63 17.92
CA VAL A 150 24.86 12.46 18.97
C VAL A 150 26.28 11.98 19.34
N PRO A 151 26.53 10.68 19.62
CA PRO A 151 27.88 10.19 19.84
C PRO A 151 28.81 10.38 18.64
N SER A 152 28.33 10.15 17.41
CA SER A 152 29.14 10.35 16.19
C SER A 152 29.51 11.81 15.97
N PHE A 153 28.61 12.74 16.30
CA PHE A 153 28.92 14.18 16.24
C PHE A 153 29.98 14.57 17.28
N ILE A 154 29.85 14.07 18.51
CA ILE A 154 30.84 14.30 19.59
C ILE A 154 32.19 13.71 19.18
N ALA A 155 32.23 12.44 18.76
CA ALA A 155 33.44 11.77 18.32
C ALA A 155 34.08 12.47 17.11
N GLY A 156 33.28 12.95 16.16
CA GLY A 156 33.74 13.76 15.04
C GLY A 156 34.36 15.07 15.49
N PHE A 157 33.69 15.82 16.36
CA PHE A 157 34.19 17.10 16.90
C PHE A 157 35.53 16.94 17.62
N TYR A 158 35.69 15.88 18.42
CA TYR A 158 36.92 15.59 19.15
C TYR A 158 38.02 14.94 18.32
N GLY A 159 37.65 14.19 17.28
CA GLY A 159 38.59 13.55 16.36
C GLY A 159 39.19 14.53 15.35
N MET A 160 38.53 15.66 15.10
CA MET A 160 39.09 16.75 14.32
C MET A 160 40.12 17.49 15.19
N ASN A 161 41.39 17.49 14.77
CA ASN A 161 42.50 18.27 15.37
C ASN A 161 42.29 19.79 15.20
N LEU A 162 41.13 20.32 15.59
CA LEU A 162 40.75 21.72 15.48
C LEU A 162 41.33 22.58 16.60
N PHE A 163 41.83 21.96 17.67
CA PHE A 163 42.42 22.66 18.82
C PHE A 163 43.95 22.62 18.70
N PRO A 164 44.62 23.79 18.58
CA PRO A 164 46.06 23.91 18.75
C PRO A 164 46.49 23.32 20.10
N ASP A 165 47.69 22.75 20.20
CA ASP A 165 48.14 22.06 21.42
C ASP A 165 48.11 22.96 22.68
N GLU A 166 48.16 24.28 22.52
CA GLU A 166 47.98 25.28 23.60
C GLU A 166 46.59 25.24 24.27
N PHE A 167 45.53 24.79 23.57
CA PHE A 167 44.18 24.64 24.15
C PHE A 167 43.98 23.29 24.86
N LYS A 168 44.83 22.29 24.60
CA LYS A 168 44.77 20.98 25.29
C LYS A 168 45.27 21.06 26.73
N GLU A 169 46.19 21.98 27.03
CA GLU A 169 46.65 22.22 28.40
C GLU A 169 45.60 22.91 29.29
N ASN A 170 44.63 23.62 28.70
CA ASN A 170 43.54 24.27 29.41
C ASN A 170 42.29 23.37 29.53
N ILE A 171 42.43 22.33 30.37
CA ILE A 171 41.37 21.42 30.81
C ILE A 171 40.02 22.13 31.14
N PRO A 172 39.97 23.30 31.84
CA PRO A 172 38.69 23.93 32.18
C PRO A 172 37.95 24.56 30.98
N LEU A 173 38.66 24.99 29.94
CA LEU A 173 38.04 25.64 28.77
C LEU A 173 37.41 24.59 27.85
N LEU A 174 38.08 23.43 27.69
CA LEU A 174 37.53 22.27 26.99
C LEU A 174 36.25 21.76 27.69
N GLN A 175 36.27 21.67 29.03
CA GLN A 175 35.10 21.32 29.83
C GLN A 175 33.95 22.33 29.67
N ALA A 176 34.24 23.64 29.65
CA ALA A 176 33.22 24.66 29.43
C ALA A 176 32.55 24.54 28.05
N VAL A 177 33.31 24.27 26.99
CA VAL A 177 32.77 24.05 25.63
C VAL A 177 31.87 22.82 25.58
N THR A 178 32.23 21.73 26.27
CA THR A 178 31.35 20.55 26.34
C THR A 178 30.04 20.80 27.05
N ILE A 179 30.08 21.53 28.16
CA ILE A 179 28.89 21.88 28.94
C ILE A 179 27.96 22.78 28.11
N LEU A 180 28.53 23.71 27.32
CA LEU A 180 27.76 24.57 26.42
C LEU A 180 27.06 23.77 25.30
N ILE A 181 27.75 22.82 24.66
CA ILE A 181 27.16 21.96 23.63
C ILE A 181 26.04 21.09 24.22
N LEU A 182 26.22 20.58 25.44
CA LEU A 182 25.20 19.80 26.15
C LEU A 182 23.97 20.64 26.55
N LEU A 183 24.16 21.90 26.94
CA LEU A 183 23.05 22.82 27.23
C LEU A 183 22.23 23.16 25.99
N ILE A 184 22.89 23.36 24.84
CA ILE A 184 22.22 23.62 23.56
C ILE A 184 21.44 22.37 23.11
N ALA A 185 22.05 21.19 23.23
CA ALA A 185 21.38 19.92 22.93
C ALA A 185 20.19 19.65 23.87
N GLY A 186 20.34 19.94 25.17
CA GLY A 186 19.28 19.81 26.18
C GLY A 186 18.13 20.81 25.99
N GLY A 187 18.43 22.03 25.54
CA GLY A 187 17.42 23.04 25.20
C GLY A 187 16.59 22.66 23.97
N LEU A 188 17.25 22.19 22.90
CA LEU A 188 16.57 21.65 21.71
C LEU A 188 15.72 20.41 22.04
N TRP A 189 16.19 19.57 22.96
CA TRP A 189 15.47 18.42 23.49
C TRP A 189 14.20 18.81 24.28
N GLY A 190 14.28 19.83 25.14
CA GLY A 190 13.14 20.34 25.91
C GLY A 190 12.00 20.84 25.02
N ILE A 191 12.35 21.57 23.94
CA ILE A 191 11.43 22.09 22.94
C ILE A 191 10.74 20.95 22.16
N LEU A 192 11.49 19.91 21.78
CA LEU A 192 10.92 18.75 21.08
C LEU A 192 10.04 17.87 21.99
N SER A 193 10.40 17.71 23.28
CA SER A 193 9.65 16.87 24.24
C SER A 193 8.28 17.44 24.64
N LEU A 194 8.06 18.74 24.43
CA LEU A 194 6.78 19.40 24.67
C LEU A 194 5.75 19.08 23.56
N SER A 195 6.22 18.67 22.37
CA SER A 195 5.37 18.55 21.17
C SER A 195 4.78 17.16 20.89
N ARG A 196 5.33 16.07 21.46
CA ARG A 196 4.86 14.69 21.19
C ARG A 196 4.88 13.80 22.44
N GLN A 197 3.69 13.54 22.97
CA GLN A 197 3.43 12.81 24.21
C GLN A 197 3.81 11.31 24.15
N GLU A 198 3.86 10.71 22.96
CA GLU A 198 3.99 9.25 22.80
C GLU A 198 5.42 8.71 23.02
N ASN A 199 6.46 9.54 22.93
CA ASN A 199 7.86 9.07 22.95
C ASN A 199 8.67 9.45 24.21
N ARG A 200 8.02 10.01 25.25
CA ARG A 200 8.71 10.53 26.46
C ARG A 200 9.56 9.49 27.20
N ARG A 201 9.17 8.22 27.23
CA ARG A 201 9.91 7.16 27.96
C ARG A 201 11.24 6.81 27.30
N PHE A 202 11.23 6.67 25.97
CA PHE A 202 12.43 6.33 25.20
C PHE A 202 13.46 7.47 25.23
N VAL A 203 12.95 8.70 25.14
CA VAL A 203 13.74 9.92 25.15
C VAL A 203 14.40 10.17 26.51
N ASN A 204 13.73 9.86 27.64
CA ASN A 204 14.33 9.91 28.97
C ASN A 204 15.43 8.86 29.18
N PHE A 205 15.29 7.67 28.58
CA PHE A 205 16.33 6.62 28.63
C PHE A 205 17.59 7.04 27.87
N LEU A 206 17.43 7.64 26.69
CA LEU A 206 18.54 8.18 25.89
C LEU A 206 19.30 9.28 26.65
N LEU A 207 18.58 10.17 27.35
CA LEU A 207 19.20 11.20 28.19
C LEU A 207 19.98 10.62 29.37
N ALA A 208 19.44 9.59 30.02
CA ALA A 208 20.14 8.89 31.09
C ALA A 208 21.43 8.23 30.58
N ALA A 209 21.41 7.65 29.38
CA ALA A 209 22.59 7.08 28.74
C ALA A 209 23.65 8.14 28.39
N VAL A 210 23.24 9.31 27.88
CA VAL A 210 24.15 10.42 27.58
C VAL A 210 24.74 11.00 28.88
N LEU A 211 23.93 11.23 29.91
CA LEU A 211 24.42 11.67 31.23
C LEU A 211 25.40 10.66 31.84
N PHE A 212 25.10 9.36 31.73
CA PHE A 212 26.00 8.32 32.19
C PHE A 212 27.33 8.32 31.42
N MET A 213 27.31 8.48 30.09
CA MET A 213 28.53 8.55 29.28
C MET A 213 29.37 9.79 29.65
N VAL A 214 28.73 10.93 29.95
CA VAL A 214 29.42 12.15 30.41
C VAL A 214 30.07 11.96 31.77
N ILE A 215 29.38 11.32 32.73
CA ILE A 215 29.98 10.99 34.04
C ILE A 215 31.20 10.09 33.87
N LEU A 216 31.15 9.15 32.92
CA LEU A 216 32.26 8.24 32.62
C LEU A 216 33.46 8.99 32.01
N VAL A 217 33.22 9.92 31.08
CA VAL A 217 34.28 10.77 30.47
C VAL A 217 34.85 11.77 31.49
N MET A 218 34.02 12.39 32.32
CA MET A 218 34.49 13.25 33.42
C MET A 218 35.30 12.45 34.45
N GLY A 219 34.87 11.23 34.79
CA GLY A 219 35.63 10.34 35.68
C GLY A 219 36.99 9.95 35.10
N LEU A 220 37.05 9.63 33.80
CA LEU A 220 38.30 9.32 33.10
C LEU A 220 39.26 10.52 33.03
N SER A 221 38.74 11.72 32.77
CA SER A 221 39.57 12.95 32.74
C SER A 221 40.09 13.35 34.11
N LEU A 222 39.28 13.23 35.17
CA LEU A 222 39.72 13.44 36.57
C LEU A 222 40.76 12.39 37.00
N TRP A 223 40.58 11.13 36.62
CA TRP A 223 41.53 10.06 36.90
C TRP A 223 42.86 10.26 36.16
N ALA A 224 42.83 10.72 34.91
CA ALA A 224 44.03 11.08 34.16
C ALA A 224 44.76 12.29 34.77
N ALA A 225 44.01 13.31 35.24
CA ALA A 225 44.57 14.51 35.86
C ALA A 225 45.19 14.25 37.25
N MET A 226 44.76 13.23 37.99
CA MET A 226 45.39 12.84 39.26
C MET A 226 46.67 12.00 39.10
N ARG A 227 46.96 11.51 37.88
CA ARG A 227 48.09 10.62 37.58
C ARG A 227 49.23 11.30 36.82
N ALA A 228 49.01 12.53 36.35
CA ALA A 228 50.01 13.45 35.81
C ALA A 228 50.56 14.34 36.94
#